data_AF-A0A7W1ZQX0-F1
#
_entry.id   AF-A0A7W1ZQX0-F1
#
_cell.length_a   1.000
_cell.length_b   1.000
_cell.length_c   1.000
_cell.angle_alpha   90.00
_cell.angle_beta   90.00
_cell.angle_gamma   90.00
#
_symmetry.space_group_name_H-M   'P 1'
#
loop_
_entity.id
_entity.type
_entity.pdbx_description
1 polymer ?
#
loop_
_entity_poly.entity_id
_entity_poly.type
_entity_poly.pdbx_seq_one_letter_code
_entity_poly.pdbx_strand_id
1 'polypeptide(L)'
;MRLIITICLLLVVGCSRSSKIEDSPISLTTNDIIRVETDRGGAAIIQFTTFGPDQEALYRWRYRAPQSKTVQSGTGRVVESFDRKAKSDGNYEVVPNAEHDTTVRAGDLMLEWSYGSDTNGFLYFDPSDTKIQLLDGDNFERKL
;
A
#
# COMPACT_ATOMS: atom_id res chain seq x y z
N MET A 1 39.88 19.17 -43.17
CA MET A 1 39.45 17.81 -43.56
C MET A 1 39.38 16.98 -42.29
N ARG A 2 38.18 16.45 -41.95
CA ARG A 2 37.80 15.34 -41.04
C ARG A 2 38.84 14.89 -39.97
N LEU A 3 38.53 14.63 -38.70
CA LEU A 3 37.31 14.11 -38.08
C LEU A 3 37.38 14.25 -36.54
N ILE A 4 36.20 14.40 -35.95
CA ILE A 4 35.81 14.31 -34.54
C ILE A 4 36.08 12.90 -33.98
N ILE A 5 36.36 12.78 -32.67
CA ILE A 5 35.66 11.92 -31.68
C ILE A 5 36.17 12.32 -30.28
N THR A 6 35.38 13.17 -29.61
CA THR A 6 35.44 13.35 -28.15
C THR A 6 34.58 12.24 -27.55
N ILE A 7 35.20 11.34 -26.79
CA ILE A 7 34.49 10.27 -26.08
C ILE A 7 33.77 10.90 -24.88
N CYS A 8 32.46 11.11 -25.03
CA CYS A 8 31.54 11.23 -23.91
C CYS A 8 31.30 9.82 -23.34
N LEU A 9 31.92 9.49 -22.22
CA LEU A 9 31.50 8.34 -21.42
C LEU A 9 30.46 8.83 -20.39
N LEU A 10 29.20 8.84 -20.82
CA LEU A 10 28.05 8.93 -19.92
C LEU A 10 27.84 7.54 -19.31
N LEU A 11 28.21 7.36 -18.05
CA LEU A 11 27.73 6.24 -17.23
C LEU A 11 26.75 6.82 -16.21
N VAL A 12 25.51 6.94 -16.64
CA VAL A 12 24.35 7.09 -15.75
C VAL A 12 23.75 5.70 -15.59
N VAL A 13 24.21 4.94 -14.60
CA VAL A 13 23.37 3.93 -13.94
C VAL A 13 23.84 3.86 -12.49
N GLY A 14 23.08 4.51 -11.63
CA GLY A 14 23.34 4.56 -10.20
C GLY A 14 22.12 5.13 -9.50
N CYS A 15 20.94 4.56 -9.79
CA CYS A 15 19.77 4.77 -8.93
C CYS A 15 20.03 3.99 -7.64
N SER A 16 20.82 4.58 -6.74
CA SER A 16 20.93 4.14 -5.35
C SER A 16 20.57 5.33 -4.47
N ARG A 17 19.26 5.58 -4.37
CA ARG A 17 18.70 6.15 -3.15
C ARG A 17 18.17 4.99 -2.32
N SER A 18 19.10 4.26 -1.71
CA SER A 18 18.82 3.59 -0.43
C SER A 18 18.85 4.67 0.65
N SER A 19 17.80 5.48 0.75
CA SER A 19 17.46 6.11 2.02
C SER A 19 16.56 5.11 2.74
N LYS A 20 17.15 4.33 3.64
CA LYS A 20 16.39 3.64 4.68
C LYS A 20 15.67 4.71 5.49
N ILE A 21 14.45 5.03 5.09
CA ILE A 21 13.47 5.44 6.07
C ILE A 21 13.09 4.11 6.74
N GLU A 22 13.10 4.03 8.06
CA GLU A 22 12.56 2.87 8.74
C GLU A 22 11.05 2.87 8.47
N ASP A 23 10.67 2.24 7.36
CA ASP A 23 9.31 1.94 6.93
C ASP A 23 8.71 0.92 7.91
N SER A 24 8.49 1.34 9.15
CA SER A 24 7.87 0.49 10.14
C SER A 24 6.41 0.31 9.74
N PRO A 25 5.97 -0.89 9.37
CA PRO A 25 4.58 -1.12 9.02
C PRO A 25 3.69 -0.76 10.20
N ILE A 26 2.48 -0.27 9.89
CA ILE A 26 1.47 -0.03 10.92
C ILE A 26 0.63 -1.29 11.04
N SER A 27 0.63 -1.90 12.22
CA SER A 27 -0.31 -2.97 12.56
C SER A 27 -1.70 -2.38 12.79
N LEU A 28 -2.73 -2.96 12.19
CA LEU A 28 -4.12 -2.52 12.27
C LEU A 28 -5.05 -3.66 12.61
N THR A 29 -6.06 -3.36 13.41
CA THR A 29 -7.20 -4.21 13.78
C THR A 29 -8.50 -3.64 13.23
N THR A 30 -9.62 -4.34 13.44
CA THR A 30 -10.94 -3.83 13.02
C THR A 30 -11.42 -2.61 13.81
N ASN A 31 -10.82 -2.36 14.97
CA ASN A 31 -11.12 -1.20 15.81
C ASN A 31 -10.39 0.06 15.37
N ASP A 32 -9.34 -0.09 14.55
CA ASP A 32 -8.51 1.01 14.11
C ASP A 32 -9.12 1.68 12.88
N ILE A 33 -9.19 3.00 12.92
CA ILE A 33 -9.51 3.83 11.77
C ILE A 33 -8.26 4.63 11.44
N ILE A 34 -7.85 4.58 10.18
CA ILE A 34 -6.73 5.38 9.72
C ILE A 34 -7.20 6.50 8.82
N ARG A 35 -6.55 7.64 8.96
CA ARG A 35 -6.59 8.74 8.03
C ARG A 35 -5.27 8.80 7.29
N VAL A 36 -5.36 8.83 5.97
CA VAL A 36 -4.22 8.86 5.07
C VAL A 36 -4.30 10.16 4.29
N GLU A 37 -3.25 10.97 4.35
CA GLU A 37 -3.13 12.21 3.58
C GLU A 37 -1.94 12.14 2.65
N THR A 38 -2.16 12.56 1.41
CA THR A 38 -1.09 12.76 0.43
C THR A 38 -0.56 14.19 0.51
N ASP A 39 0.72 14.39 0.15
CA ASP A 39 1.35 15.71 -0.02
C ASP A 39 0.57 16.64 -0.97
N ARG A 40 -0.13 16.09 -1.96
CA ARG A 40 -1.01 16.79 -2.91
C ARG A 40 -2.37 17.20 -2.32
N GLY A 41 -2.65 16.85 -1.07
CA GLY A 41 -3.86 17.27 -0.34
C GLY A 41 -5.08 16.36 -0.51
N GLY A 42 -4.92 15.21 -1.17
CA GLY A 42 -5.94 14.16 -1.17
C GLY A 42 -5.94 13.43 0.17
N ALA A 43 -7.12 13.07 0.68
CA ALA A 43 -7.26 12.39 1.97
C ALA A 43 -8.23 11.21 1.90
N ALA A 44 -7.85 10.10 2.53
CA ALA A 44 -8.69 8.92 2.71
C ALA A 44 -8.89 8.60 4.19
N ILE A 45 -10.05 8.03 4.52
CA ILE A 45 -10.32 7.35 5.78
C ILE A 45 -10.54 5.88 5.45
N ILE A 46 -9.83 4.98 6.11
CA ILE A 46 -9.89 3.55 5.85
C ILE A 46 -10.11 2.82 7.17
N GLN A 47 -10.97 1.82 7.16
CA GLN A 47 -11.17 0.90 8.28
C GLN A 47 -11.32 -0.52 7.75
N PHE A 48 -10.52 -1.43 8.29
CA PHE A 48 -10.74 -2.86 8.09
C PHE A 48 -11.96 -3.30 8.89
N THR A 49 -12.90 -3.97 8.24
CA THR A 49 -14.12 -4.47 8.86
C THR A 49 -14.00 -5.94 9.25
N THR A 50 -13.07 -6.67 8.64
CA THR A 50 -12.85 -8.10 8.87
C THR A 50 -11.43 -8.47 8.52
N PHE A 51 -10.84 -9.37 9.31
CA PHE A 51 -9.66 -10.17 8.97
C PHE A 51 -10.10 -11.64 8.99
N GLY A 52 -9.64 -12.44 8.03
CA GLY A 52 -10.13 -13.80 7.81
C GLY A 52 -9.02 -14.83 7.66
N PRO A 53 -9.36 -16.13 7.85
CA PRO A 53 -8.41 -17.24 7.89
C PRO A 53 -7.68 -17.49 6.56
N ASP A 54 -8.22 -16.99 5.45
CA ASP A 54 -7.67 -17.16 4.10
C ASP A 54 -6.68 -16.04 3.72
N GLN A 55 -6.02 -15.45 4.72
CA GLN A 55 -5.09 -14.33 4.56
C GLN A 55 -5.74 -13.14 3.83
N GLU A 56 -7.02 -12.91 4.13
CA GLU A 56 -7.81 -11.86 3.52
C GLU A 56 -8.31 -10.85 4.55
N ALA A 57 -8.59 -9.65 4.08
CA ALA A 57 -9.27 -8.64 4.86
C ALA A 57 -10.26 -7.86 3.99
N LEU A 58 -11.38 -7.49 4.62
CA LEU A 58 -12.38 -6.59 4.03
C LEU A 58 -12.23 -5.23 4.67
N TYR A 59 -12.42 -4.18 3.88
CA TYR A 59 -12.31 -2.82 4.36
C TYR A 59 -13.35 -1.91 3.73
N ARG A 60 -13.62 -0.80 4.41
CA ARG A 60 -14.42 0.32 3.93
C ARG A 60 -13.58 1.57 3.90
N TRP A 61 -13.91 2.46 2.97
CA TRP A 61 -13.16 3.69 2.80
C TRP A 61 -14.04 4.87 2.42
N ARG A 62 -13.52 6.05 2.73
CA ARG A 62 -14.02 7.33 2.24
C ARG A 62 -12.83 8.12 1.71
N TYR A 63 -13.00 8.86 0.63
CA TYR A 63 -11.95 9.62 -0.02
C TYR A 63 -12.43 11.00 -0.44
N ARG A 64 -11.54 11.99 -0.31
CA ARG A 64 -11.72 13.32 -0.89
C ARG A 64 -10.48 13.67 -1.70
N ALA A 65 -10.69 13.90 -3.00
CA ALA A 65 -9.65 14.36 -3.91
C ALA A 65 -9.13 15.76 -3.53
N PRO A 66 -7.89 16.11 -3.93
CA PRO A 66 -7.36 17.46 -3.75
C PRO A 66 -8.35 18.52 -4.24
N GLN A 67 -8.61 19.55 -3.42
CA GLN A 67 -9.47 20.69 -3.76
C GLN A 67 -10.95 20.35 -4.03
N SER A 68 -11.35 19.07 -3.92
CA SER A 68 -12.74 18.65 -4.04
C SER A 68 -13.49 18.85 -2.72
N LYS A 69 -14.78 19.17 -2.79
CA LYS A 69 -15.70 19.12 -1.64
C LYS A 69 -16.49 17.81 -1.59
N THR A 70 -16.43 17.02 -2.66
CA THR A 70 -17.17 15.77 -2.77
C THR A 70 -16.37 14.66 -2.11
N VAL A 71 -17.04 13.92 -1.24
CA VAL A 71 -16.52 12.71 -0.63
C VAL A 71 -17.06 11.51 -1.41
N GLN A 72 -16.17 10.64 -1.85
CA GLN A 72 -16.48 9.33 -2.39
C GLN A 72 -16.34 8.29 -1.27
N SER A 73 -17.03 7.16 -1.41
CA SER A 73 -16.92 6.05 -0.48
C SER A 73 -17.02 4.72 -1.20
N GLY A 74 -16.56 3.67 -0.54
CA GLY A 74 -16.63 2.32 -1.07
C GLY A 74 -16.15 1.29 -0.08
N THR A 75 -16.07 0.06 -0.57
CA THR A 75 -15.49 -1.08 0.12
C THR A 75 -14.42 -1.71 -0.75
N GLY A 76 -13.63 -2.60 -0.17
CA GLY A 76 -12.67 -3.42 -0.91
C GLY A 76 -12.28 -4.67 -0.13
N ARG A 77 -11.50 -5.50 -0.82
CA ARG A 77 -10.93 -6.75 -0.31
C ARG A 77 -9.45 -6.76 -0.67
N VAL A 78 -8.63 -7.20 0.27
CA VAL A 78 -7.22 -7.57 0.04
C VAL A 78 -7.03 -9.02 0.42
N VAL A 79 -6.10 -9.70 -0.26
CA VAL A 79 -5.77 -11.10 0.00
C VAL A 79 -4.32 -11.40 -0.36
N GLU A 80 -3.62 -12.08 0.54
CA GLU A 80 -2.30 -12.65 0.30
C GLU A 80 -2.44 -14.12 -0.09
N SER A 81 -2.43 -14.40 -1.40
CA SER A 81 -2.59 -15.76 -1.91
C SER A 81 -1.38 -16.18 -2.76
N PHE A 82 -0.89 -17.41 -2.56
CA PHE A 82 0.33 -17.89 -3.22
C PHE A 82 0.22 -19.36 -3.61
N ASP A 83 0.86 -19.70 -4.74
CA ASP A 83 1.07 -21.08 -5.18
C ASP A 83 2.48 -21.55 -4.80
N ARG A 84 2.62 -22.86 -4.58
CA ARG A 84 3.93 -23.52 -4.48
C ARG A 84 4.30 -24.15 -5.82
N LYS A 85 5.37 -23.69 -6.45
CA LYS A 85 5.88 -24.24 -7.70
C LYS A 85 7.18 -24.98 -7.47
N ALA A 86 7.29 -26.18 -8.01
CA ALA A 86 8.52 -26.96 -7.96
C ALA A 86 9.58 -26.32 -8.88
N LYS A 87 10.80 -26.20 -8.38
CA LYS A 87 11.99 -25.78 -9.11
C LYS A 87 12.72 -27.00 -9.69
N SER A 88 13.58 -26.76 -10.68
CA SER A 88 14.38 -27.80 -11.33
C SER A 88 15.42 -28.45 -10.40
N ASP A 89 15.77 -27.80 -9.30
CA ASP A 89 16.69 -28.30 -8.26
C ASP A 89 15.99 -29.17 -7.19
N GLY A 90 14.68 -29.42 -7.35
CA GLY A 90 13.87 -30.18 -6.40
C GLY A 90 13.33 -29.36 -5.22
N ASN A 91 13.67 -28.07 -5.11
CA ASN A 91 13.09 -27.16 -4.12
C ASN A 91 11.74 -26.60 -4.61
N TYR A 92 11.06 -25.85 -3.75
CA TYR A 92 9.84 -25.11 -4.12
C TYR A 92 10.08 -23.60 -4.04
N GLU A 93 9.45 -22.83 -4.93
CA GLU A 93 9.20 -21.40 -4.76
C GLU A 93 7.75 -21.14 -4.39
N VAL A 94 7.54 -20.05 -3.65
CA VAL A 94 6.23 -19.46 -3.38
C VAL A 94 6.08 -18.28 -4.34
N VAL A 95 5.00 -18.28 -5.13
CA VAL A 95 4.73 -17.20 -6.08
C VAL A 95 3.28 -16.74 -5.94
N PRO A 96 3.00 -15.43 -6.06
CA PRO A 96 1.64 -14.92 -6.07
C PRO A 96 0.79 -15.65 -7.12
N ASN A 97 -0.43 -16.03 -6.76
CA ASN A 97 -1.38 -16.62 -7.69
C ASN A 97 -2.36 -15.57 -8.23
N ALA A 98 -3.35 -16.00 -9.02
CA ALA A 98 -4.29 -15.09 -9.68
C ALA A 98 -5.21 -14.33 -8.71
N GLU A 99 -5.41 -14.84 -7.50
CA GLU A 99 -6.26 -14.19 -6.49
C GLU A 99 -5.48 -13.17 -5.65
N HIS A 100 -4.15 -13.21 -5.68
CA HIS A 100 -3.29 -12.32 -4.89
C HIS A 100 -3.55 -10.84 -5.24
N ASP A 101 -4.03 -10.09 -4.26
CA ASP A 101 -4.23 -8.65 -4.36
C ASP A 101 -4.07 -8.00 -2.99
N THR A 102 -2.87 -7.50 -2.74
CA THR A 102 -2.50 -6.83 -1.48
C THR A 102 -2.74 -5.33 -1.51
N THR A 103 -3.38 -4.80 -2.56
CA THR A 103 -3.49 -3.35 -2.74
C THR A 103 -4.79 -2.83 -2.13
N VAL A 104 -4.67 -2.06 -1.05
CA VAL A 104 -5.78 -1.26 -0.51
C VAL A 104 -5.97 -0.04 -1.41
N ARG A 105 -7.15 0.03 -2.04
CA ARG A 105 -7.56 1.13 -2.93
C ARG A 105 -8.64 1.97 -2.26
N ALA A 106 -8.43 3.28 -2.16
CA ALA A 106 -9.37 4.24 -1.60
C ALA A 106 -9.37 5.55 -2.42
N GLY A 107 -10.27 5.63 -3.41
CA GLY A 107 -10.20 6.68 -4.43
C GLY A 107 -8.90 6.58 -5.23
N ASP A 108 -8.15 7.68 -5.32
CA ASP A 108 -6.86 7.72 -6.01
C ASP A 108 -5.68 7.23 -5.14
N LEU A 109 -5.96 6.79 -3.91
CA LEU A 109 -4.94 6.36 -2.97
C LEU A 109 -4.76 4.84 -3.03
N MET A 110 -3.51 4.39 -3.08
CA MET A 110 -3.11 2.98 -3.11
C MET A 110 -2.08 2.72 -2.00
N LEU A 111 -2.33 1.72 -1.16
CA LEU A 111 -1.42 1.26 -0.11
C LEU A 111 -1.19 -0.23 -0.26
N GLU A 112 0.00 -0.67 0.15
CA GLU A 112 0.30 -2.10 0.23
C GLU A 112 -0.09 -2.63 1.61
N TRP A 113 -0.65 -3.83 1.61
CA TRP A 113 -1.11 -4.52 2.80
C TRP A 113 -0.46 -5.90 2.89
N SER A 114 -0.16 -6.35 4.11
CA SER A 114 0.18 -7.75 4.34
C SER A 114 -0.66 -8.35 5.45
N TYR A 115 -0.87 -9.65 5.35
CA TYR A 115 -1.57 -10.41 6.37
C TYR A 115 -0.71 -10.50 7.64
N GLY A 116 -1.35 -10.34 8.80
CA GLY A 116 -0.74 -10.57 10.10
C GLY A 116 -1.33 -11.81 10.76
N SER A 117 -2.64 -11.79 10.99
CA SER A 117 -3.42 -12.87 11.60
C SER A 117 -4.92 -12.68 11.32
N ASP A 118 -5.76 -13.61 11.78
CA ASP A 118 -7.23 -13.52 11.72
C ASP A 118 -7.81 -12.28 12.44
N THR A 119 -6.97 -11.49 13.12
CA THR A 119 -7.41 -10.30 13.86
C THR A 119 -6.64 -9.02 13.50
N ASN A 120 -5.60 -9.11 12.67
CA ASN A 120 -4.81 -7.94 12.27
C ASN A 120 -4.11 -8.08 10.91
N GLY A 121 -3.64 -6.95 10.39
CA GLY A 121 -2.75 -6.89 9.24
C GLY A 121 -1.84 -5.68 9.31
N PHE A 122 -0.94 -5.56 8.34
CA PHE A 122 0.04 -4.49 8.28
C PHE A 122 -0.21 -3.62 7.05
N LEU A 123 -0.07 -2.30 7.21
CA LEU A 123 -0.04 -1.37 6.08
C LEU A 123 1.34 -0.76 5.91
N TYR A 124 1.73 -0.66 4.64
CA TYR A 124 2.96 -0.05 4.18
C TYR A 124 2.62 1.18 3.34
N PHE A 125 3.44 2.22 3.49
CA PHE A 125 3.27 3.51 2.83
C PHE A 125 4.63 4.18 2.70
N ASP A 126 4.77 5.08 1.73
CA ASP A 126 5.95 5.94 1.62
C ASP A 126 5.75 7.18 2.51
N PRO A 127 6.48 7.34 3.62
CA PRO A 127 6.32 8.50 4.49
C PRO A 127 6.79 9.82 3.86
N SER A 128 7.46 9.79 2.70
CA SER A 128 7.88 10.98 1.98
C SER A 128 6.74 11.68 1.22
N ASP A 129 5.69 10.93 0.87
CA ASP A 129 4.50 11.47 0.16
C ASP A 129 3.19 11.28 0.93
N THR A 130 3.20 10.44 1.97
CA THR A 130 2.00 10.01 2.69
C THR A 130 2.14 10.19 4.20
N LYS A 131 1.08 10.72 4.83
CA LYS A 131 0.95 10.82 6.29
C LYS A 131 -0.20 9.95 6.77
N ILE A 132 0.06 9.12 7.77
CA ILE A 132 -0.97 8.29 8.42
C ILE A 132 -1.23 8.79 9.84
N GLN A 133 -2.50 8.84 10.21
CA GLN A 133 -2.97 9.15 11.56
C GLN A 133 -3.99 8.09 11.99
N LEU A 134 -3.80 7.50 13.17
CA LEU A 134 -4.82 6.68 13.82
C LEU A 134 -5.90 7.59 14.42
N LEU A 135 -7.15 7.21 14.23
CA LEU A 135 -8.34 7.91 14.72
C LEU A 135 -9.14 6.96 15.62
N ASP A 136 -9.86 7.53 16.59
CA ASP A 136 -10.78 6.75 17.43
C ASP A 136 -11.96 6.19 16.61
N GLY A 137 -12.52 5.06 17.05
CA GLY A 137 -13.56 4.27 16.37
C GLY A 137 -14.82 5.03 15.88
N ASP A 138 -15.14 6.17 16.48
CA ASP A 138 -16.31 6.99 16.11
C ASP A 138 -16.04 7.99 14.97
N ASN A 139 -14.81 8.06 14.47
CA ASN A 139 -14.38 9.11 13.55
C ASN A 139 -14.59 8.79 12.07
N PHE A 140 -14.97 7.56 11.71
CA PHE A 140 -15.07 7.13 10.30
C PHE A 140 -15.95 8.08 9.47
N GLU A 141 -17.09 8.49 10.04
CA GLU A 141 -18.05 9.36 9.34
C GLU A 141 -17.73 10.86 9.43
N ARG A 142 -16.81 11.28 10.31
CA ARG A 142 -16.66 12.70 10.70
C ARG A 142 -15.39 13.39 10.19
N LYS A 143 -14.38 12.68 9.70
CA LYS A 143 -12.99 13.21 9.58
C LYS A 143 -12.41 13.39 8.17
N LEU A 144 -13.25 13.59 7.15
CA LEU A 144 -12.77 14.06 5.83
C LEU A 144 -12.84 15.57 5.72
#